data_AF-A0A5C7LY40-F1
#
_entry.id   AF-A0A5C7LY40-F1
#
_cell.length_a   1.000
_cell.length_b   1.000
_cell.length_c   1.000
_cell.angle_alpha   90.00
_cell.angle_beta   90.00
_cell.angle_gamma   90.00
#
_symmetry.space_group_name_H-M   'P 1'
#
loop_
_entity.id
_entity.type
_entity.pdbx_description
1 polymer ?
#
loop_
_entity_poly.entity_id
_entity_poly.type
_entity_poly.pdbx_seq_one_letter_code
_entity_poly.pdbx_strand_id
1 'polypeptide(L)'
;MTGTDIRENTNVSELLSIQIGQSGVDTITNTSATTPKGGASQWCMIQALEDTVIAAISEEDATLNGSTSTNTLAGLTLTAGNLIAGSFTSITLTSGKVRCYREAIR
;
A
#
# COMPACT_ATOMS: atom_id res chain seq x y z
N MET A 1 -2.51 -38.01 31.81
CA MET A 1 -2.00 -37.79 30.45
C MET A 1 -2.01 -36.30 30.22
N THR A 2 -0.84 -35.69 30.21
CA THR A 2 -0.63 -34.24 30.06
C THR A 2 -0.95 -33.83 28.64
N GLY A 3 -2.04 -33.07 28.45
CA GLY A 3 -2.36 -32.43 27.19
C GLY A 3 -1.30 -31.39 26.89
N THR A 4 -0.46 -31.67 25.89
CA THR A 4 0.48 -30.71 25.33
C THR A 4 -0.35 -29.65 24.59
N ASP A 5 -0.63 -28.54 25.27
CA ASP A 5 -1.21 -27.34 24.67
C ASP A 5 -0.10 -26.68 23.82
N ILE A 6 -0.02 -27.09 22.56
CA ILE A 6 0.83 -26.44 21.55
C ILE A 6 0.13 -25.13 21.21
N ARG A 7 0.40 -24.10 22.01
CA ARG A 7 0.05 -22.74 21.62
C ARG A 7 0.90 -22.41 20.41
N GLU A 8 0.23 -22.26 19.28
CA GLU A 8 0.79 -21.79 18.01
C GLU A 8 1.66 -20.56 18.28
N ASN A 9 2.97 -20.78 18.32
CA ASN A 9 3.93 -19.70 18.21
C ASN A 9 3.98 -19.32 16.73
N THR A 10 2.88 -18.73 16.24
CA THR A 10 2.82 -18.16 14.89
C THR A 10 3.94 -17.13 14.84
N ASN A 11 4.98 -17.49 14.09
CA ASN A 11 6.10 -16.61 13.86
C ASN A 11 5.50 -15.35 13.23
N VAL A 12 5.58 -14.21 13.91
CA VAL A 12 5.04 -12.94 13.38
C VAL A 12 5.65 -12.63 12.00
N SER A 13 6.84 -13.18 11.75
CA SER A 13 7.57 -13.24 10.48
C SER A 13 6.82 -13.95 9.33
N GLU A 14 5.97 -14.95 9.59
CA GLU A 14 5.17 -15.65 8.57
C GLU A 14 3.84 -14.93 8.29
N LEU A 15 3.28 -14.24 9.29
CA LEU A 15 2.15 -13.31 9.11
C LEU A 15 2.56 -12.04 8.34
N LEU A 16 3.84 -11.69 8.35
CA LEU A 16 4.44 -10.61 7.54
C LEU A 16 4.73 -11.04 6.10
N SER A 17 4.28 -12.22 5.66
CA SER A 17 4.15 -12.54 4.24
C SER A 17 3.02 -11.73 3.56
N ILE A 18 2.87 -10.45 3.88
CA ILE A 18 2.40 -9.48 2.91
C ILE A 18 3.41 -9.61 1.77
N GLN A 19 3.01 -10.34 0.75
CA GLN A 19 3.81 -10.64 -0.43
C GLN A 19 3.91 -9.35 -1.25
N ILE A 20 4.70 -8.40 -0.75
CA ILE A 20 4.87 -7.07 -1.33
C ILE A 20 5.29 -7.23 -2.79
N GLY A 21 4.41 -6.86 -3.71
CA GLY A 21 4.68 -6.90 -5.14
C GLY A 21 4.68 -8.30 -5.77
N GLN A 22 4.25 -9.38 -5.10
CA GLN A 22 4.07 -10.67 -5.78
C GLN A 22 3.01 -10.59 -6.89
N SER A 23 1.97 -9.78 -6.69
CA SER A 23 0.97 -9.50 -7.74
C SER A 23 1.43 -8.44 -8.75
N GLY A 24 2.70 -8.02 -8.66
CA GLY A 24 3.34 -7.08 -9.56
C GLY A 24 3.45 -5.67 -9.01
N VAL A 25 3.93 -4.79 -9.88
CA VAL A 25 4.30 -3.41 -9.55
C VAL A 25 3.77 -2.48 -10.64
N ASP A 26 3.22 -1.35 -10.22
CA ASP A 26 2.84 -0.24 -11.09
C ASP A 26 3.87 0.89 -10.98
N THR A 27 4.38 1.37 -12.12
CA THR A 27 5.20 2.58 -12.16
C THR A 27 4.33 3.74 -12.60
N ILE A 28 4.32 4.81 -11.82
CA ILE A 28 3.45 5.97 -12.03
C ILE A 28 4.32 7.21 -12.16
N THR A 29 4.15 7.92 -13.28
CA THR A 29 4.88 9.14 -13.64
C THR A 29 3.94 10.27 -14.09
N ASN A 30 2.63 10.00 -14.12
CA ASN A 30 1.64 10.94 -14.61
C ASN A 30 0.96 11.67 -13.44
N THR A 31 0.35 12.81 -13.73
CA THR A 31 -0.30 13.67 -12.75
C THR A 31 -1.82 13.45 -12.65
N SER A 32 -2.33 12.38 -13.25
CA SER A 32 -3.72 11.96 -13.15
C SER A 32 -3.89 10.91 -12.06
N ALA A 33 -5.08 10.83 -11.50
CA ALA A 33 -5.43 9.76 -10.57
C ALA A 33 -5.21 8.39 -11.23
N THR A 34 -4.39 7.56 -10.60
CA THR A 34 -4.10 6.20 -11.03
C THR A 34 -4.59 5.24 -9.95
N THR A 35 -5.14 4.10 -10.38
CA THR A 35 -5.60 3.00 -9.51
C THR A 35 -4.77 1.74 -9.79
N PRO A 36 -4.76 0.77 -8.86
CA PRO A 36 -4.11 -0.52 -9.07
C PRO A 36 -4.58 -1.21 -10.35
N LYS A 37 -3.64 -1.86 -11.05
CA LYS A 37 -3.90 -2.62 -12.29
C LYS A 37 -3.79 -4.12 -12.04
N GLY A 38 -4.19 -4.92 -13.03
CA GLY A 38 -3.93 -6.37 -13.02
C GLY A 38 -4.75 -7.16 -11.99
N GLY A 39 -5.96 -6.72 -11.69
CA GLY A 39 -6.89 -7.42 -10.78
C GLY A 39 -6.63 -7.21 -9.30
N ALA A 40 -5.59 -6.44 -8.93
CA ALA A 40 -5.40 -6.02 -7.54
C ALA A 40 -6.41 -4.94 -7.15
N SER A 41 -6.96 -5.02 -5.94
CA SER A 41 -7.84 -4.00 -5.38
C SER A 41 -7.08 -2.82 -4.77
N GLN A 42 -5.83 -3.05 -4.33
CA GLN A 42 -5.00 -2.05 -3.65
C GLN A 42 -3.50 -2.27 -3.84
N TRP A 43 -2.73 -1.20 -3.59
CA TRP A 43 -1.29 -1.26 -3.38
C TRP A 43 -0.99 -1.31 -1.88
N CYS A 44 0.00 -2.13 -1.50
CA CYS A 44 0.44 -2.28 -0.11
C CYS A 44 1.60 -1.33 0.26
N MET A 45 2.28 -0.77 -0.75
CA MET A 45 3.46 0.07 -0.54
C MET A 45 3.71 0.98 -1.74
N ILE A 46 4.21 2.19 -1.48
CA ILE A 46 4.63 3.15 -2.50
C ILE A 46 6.07 3.57 -2.20
N GLN A 47 6.94 3.47 -3.21
CA GLN A 47 8.32 3.93 -3.16
C GLN A 47 8.51 5.13 -4.09
N ALA A 48 9.08 6.22 -3.58
CA ALA A 48 9.54 7.32 -4.42
C ALA A 48 10.84 6.92 -5.14
N LEU A 49 10.85 6.93 -6.47
CA LEU A 49 12.05 6.64 -7.27
C LEU A 49 12.93 7.88 -7.50
N GLU A 50 12.32 9.05 -7.37
CA GLU A 50 12.96 10.37 -7.37
C GLU A 50 12.17 11.30 -6.42
N ASP A 51 12.63 12.53 -6.22
CA ASP A 51 11.89 13.50 -5.42
C ASP A 51 10.49 13.70 -6.00
N THR A 52 9.48 13.33 -5.22
CA THR A 52 8.10 13.19 -5.65
C THR A 52 7.19 14.02 -4.78
N VAL A 53 6.26 14.74 -5.41
CA VAL A 53 5.19 15.46 -4.71
C VAL A 53 3.88 14.76 -5.03
N ILE A 54 3.21 14.27 -4.00
CA ILE A 54 1.94 13.58 -4.10
C ILE A 54 0.81 14.59 -3.83
N ALA A 55 -0.06 14.76 -4.83
CA ALA A 55 -1.20 15.65 -4.76
C ALA A 55 -2.31 15.06 -3.89
N ALA A 56 -2.55 13.75 -4.02
CA ALA A 56 -3.58 13.02 -3.30
C ALA A 56 -3.27 11.53 -3.27
N ILE A 57 -3.63 10.87 -2.17
CA ILE A 57 -3.67 9.41 -2.03
C ILE A 57 -5.04 9.05 -1.46
N SER A 58 -5.64 7.96 -1.93
CA SER A 58 -6.80 7.35 -1.29
C SER A 58 -6.40 6.01 -0.69
N GLU A 59 -6.87 5.75 0.53
CA GLU A 59 -6.66 4.49 1.22
C GLU A 59 -7.97 3.69 1.34
N GLU A 60 -7.88 2.36 1.32
CA GLU A 60 -8.98 1.47 1.72
C GLU A 60 -9.11 1.57 3.24
N ASP A 61 -10.29 1.97 3.67
CA ASP A 61 -10.55 2.36 5.04
C ASP A 61 -10.92 1.15 5.90
N ALA A 62 -10.33 1.06 7.10
CA ALA A 62 -10.79 0.10 8.09
C ALA A 62 -12.12 0.62 8.65
N THR A 63 -13.23 0.06 8.15
CA THR A 63 -14.58 0.43 8.60
C THR A 63 -14.75 0.18 10.11
N LEU A 64 -14.75 1.25 10.90
CA LEU A 64 -15.31 1.23 12.25
C LEU A 64 -16.78 1.68 12.15
N ASN A 65 -17.72 0.73 12.25
CA ASN A 65 -19.17 0.97 12.24
C ASN A 65 -19.74 1.60 10.94
N GLY A 66 -19.22 1.25 9.77
CA GLY A 66 -19.84 1.60 8.49
C GLY A 66 -19.72 3.07 8.07
N SER A 67 -18.89 3.87 8.75
CA SER A 67 -18.51 5.22 8.31
C SER A 67 -17.16 5.15 7.60
N THR A 68 -17.15 5.42 6.29
CA THR A 68 -15.94 5.54 5.48
C THR A 68 -15.30 6.92 5.69
N SER A 69 -14.11 6.95 6.28
CA SER A 69 -13.17 8.06 6.31
C SER A 69 -12.17 7.93 5.16
N THR A 70 -12.39 8.65 4.07
CA THR A 70 -11.37 8.76 3.01
C THR A 70 -10.32 9.77 3.45
N ASN A 71 -9.20 9.30 4.02
CA ASN A 71 -8.08 10.18 4.35
C ASN A 71 -7.33 10.54 3.06
N THR A 72 -7.67 11.67 2.44
CA THR A 72 -6.89 12.20 1.33
C THR A 72 -5.66 12.94 1.88
N LEU A 73 -4.51 12.28 1.84
CA LEU A 73 -3.24 12.95 2.16
C LEU A 73 -2.81 13.81 0.96
N ALA A 74 -2.92 15.13 1.11
CA ALA A 74 -2.58 16.09 0.06
C ALA A 74 -1.25 16.82 0.36
N GLY A 75 -0.42 16.99 -0.67
CA GLY A 75 0.81 17.78 -0.58
C GLY A 75 1.99 17.07 0.09
N LEU A 76 2.01 15.74 0.13
CA LEU A 76 3.12 14.97 0.69
C LEU A 76 4.32 15.04 -0.25
N THR A 77 5.46 15.52 0.25
CA THR A 77 6.73 15.46 -0.48
C THR A 77 7.55 14.28 0.03
N LEU A 78 7.95 13.40 -0.88
CA LEU A 78 8.80 12.25 -0.62
C LEU A 78 10.14 12.44 -1.32
N THR A 79 11.24 12.36 -0.57
CA THR A 79 12.58 12.31 -1.15
C THR A 79 12.82 10.97 -1.82
N ALA A 80 13.70 10.95 -2.83
CA ALA A 80 14.09 9.72 -3.51
C ALA A 80 14.46 8.59 -2.53
N GLY A 81 13.90 7.39 -2.74
CA GLY A 81 14.11 6.22 -1.90
C GLY A 81 13.13 6.07 -0.73
N ASN A 82 12.35 7.10 -0.39
CA ASN A 82 11.34 7.00 0.66
C ASN A 82 10.27 5.96 0.32
N LEU A 83 9.77 5.31 1.37
CA LEU A 83 8.76 4.28 1.31
C LEU A 83 7.62 4.63 2.25
N ILE A 84 6.39 4.52 1.76
CA ILE A 84 5.17 4.59 2.57
C ILE A 84 4.41 3.27 2.41
N ALA A 85 4.02 2.68 3.54
CA ALA A 85 3.22 1.46 3.59
C ALA A 85 1.79 1.81 3.99
N GLY A 86 0.83 1.09 3.43
CA GLY A 86 -0.59 1.38 3.63
C GLY A 86 -1.44 0.60 2.63
N SER A 87 -2.74 0.80 2.68
CA SER A 87 -3.71 0.14 1.81
C SER A 87 -4.22 1.15 0.79
N PHE A 88 -3.49 1.35 -0.31
CA PHE A 88 -3.73 2.47 -1.23
C PHE A 88 -4.57 2.05 -2.44
N THR A 89 -5.70 2.72 -2.65
CA THR A 89 -6.63 2.46 -3.76
C THR A 89 -6.47 3.45 -4.90
N SER A 90 -5.92 4.64 -4.65
CA SER A 90 -5.57 5.59 -5.70
C SER A 90 -4.42 6.51 -5.31
N ILE A 91 -3.70 7.03 -6.31
CA ILE A 91 -2.67 8.06 -6.14
C ILE A 91 -2.72 9.06 -7.29
N THR A 92 -2.50 10.33 -6.97
CA THR A 92 -2.31 11.43 -7.93
C THR A 92 -1.02 12.15 -7.59
N LEU A 93 -0.12 12.29 -8.56
CA LEU A 93 1.13 13.03 -8.39
C LEU A 93 0.96 14.48 -8.82
N THR A 94 1.64 15.40 -8.14
CA THR A 94 1.94 16.73 -8.68
C THR A 94 3.18 16.66 -9.57
N SER A 95 4.20 15.90 -9.16
CA SER A 95 5.45 15.71 -9.88
C SER A 95 6.21 14.47 -9.40
N GLY A 96 7.20 14.04 -10.18
CA GLY A 96 8.10 12.95 -9.82
C GLY A 96 7.63 11.59 -10.29
N LYS A 97 8.11 10.54 -9.62
CA LYS A 97 7.91 9.16 -10.04
C LYS A 97 7.88 8.23 -8.86
N VAL A 98 6.87 7.37 -8.85
CA VAL A 98 6.71 6.34 -7.81
C VAL A 98 6.59 4.94 -8.39
N ARG A 99 6.93 3.98 -7.55
CA ARG A 99 6.70 2.56 -7.74
C ARG A 99 5.72 2.08 -6.69
N CYS A 100 4.55 1.59 -7.11
CA CYS A 100 3.51 1.09 -6.23
C CYS A 100 3.47 -0.44 -6.31
N TYR A 101 3.55 -1.10 -5.16
CA TYR A 101 3.59 -2.55 -5.02
C TYR A 101 2.18 -3.05 -4.76
N ARG A 102 1.68 -3.94 -5.62
CA ARG A 102 0.35 -4.52 -5.45
C ARG A 102 0.35 -5.49 -4.27
N GLU A 103 -0.73 -5.49 -3.51
CA GLU A 103 -0.98 -6.54 -2.53
C GLU A 103 -1.18 -7.89 -3.25
N ALA A 104 -0.79 -8.99 -2.60
CA ALA A 104 -1.15 -10.31 -3.10
C ALA A 104 -2.67 -10.52 -3.06
N ILE A 105 -3.20 -11.08 -4.14
CA ILE A 105 -4.60 -11.50 -4.23
C ILE A 105 -4.78 -12.65 -3.22
N ARG A 106 -5.60 -12.43 -2.18
CA ARG A 106 -6.03 -13.44 -1.22
C ARG A 106 -7.06 -14.41 -1.82
#